data_AF-A0A1S6HW83-F1
#
_entry.id   AF-A0A1S6HW83-F1
#
_cell.length_a   1.000
_cell.length_b   1.000
_cell.length_c   1.000
_cell.angle_alpha   90.00
_cell.angle_beta   90.00
_cell.angle_gamma   90.00
#
_symmetry.space_group_name_H-M   'P 1'
#
loop_
_entity.id
_entity.type
_entity.pdbx_description
1 polymer ?
#
loop_
_entity_poly.entity_id
_entity_poly.type
_entity_poly.pdbx_seq_one_letter_code
_entity_poly.pdbx_strand_id
1 'polypeptide(L)'
;MTHSTQSQPSLTNQTEATNVSPLDESGSSKKNVILSSFTSGKLRKNAKQKIASLLSVATGIKYCSQSMGMDDCYRSNAPVTVDADYFWTWYEKEYSELTIYLTVLDGVLTQAVFSDCMYHFSDDIILTFDECEAVAVESEREAAQVPEPVVLADIAEYQLTDAETVVIQSIEIDWSESNLFTDGEVLTLSQYNDKATAEALEIGRGEGYAKTKINVLFDTGEVETRRHDIDADYPTLTILFAQYGIKAVAVTAKELVTYDRVKAALVQGYLSPLNHDRKQPEPTPPSNTRKVVSLGDYQARIDAKKDRFEARASKANEQSNLFYQASRDRASHIPFGQPILVGHHSEGRARRDADRIWNDMGKSVQAQQKAEYLEGRAESVGTSGIASDDIDAIEKLNSKLEGLEQSQATMKAINKVVRSKHMSDTDKIEYMANTHKLTEVQAKEILAPDFAGRVGFAHYQLTNNGATIRATKQRIDELKRLHEQAPLSDSGSVDGQSWTLFEEEGRIKFKFDGIPSEAVRNTLKSNGFKWSRYSMAWVRKITANATAATQRLVNTWG
;
A
#
# COMPACT_ATOMS: atom_id res chain seq x y z
N MET A 1 -2.77 45.86 57.03
CA MET A 1 -2.02 44.65 57.41
C MET A 1 -1.67 43.93 56.11
N THR A 2 -0.52 44.22 55.49
CA THR A 2 0.83 43.59 55.73
C THR A 2 0.85 42.14 55.22
N HIS A 3 1.64 41.71 54.23
CA HIS A 3 2.73 42.30 53.39
C HIS A 3 2.65 41.68 51.97
N SER A 4 3.12 42.29 50.86
CA SER A 4 4.50 42.26 50.31
C SER A 4 5.13 40.84 50.28
N THR A 5 5.81 40.33 49.25
CA THR A 5 6.59 41.02 48.18
C THR A 5 6.95 40.07 47.01
N GLN A 6 7.03 40.62 45.79
CA GLN A 6 8.09 40.44 44.76
C GLN A 6 8.59 39.07 44.19
N SER A 7 8.86 39.16 42.87
CA SER A 7 10.02 38.64 42.12
C SER A 7 9.89 37.39 41.22
N GLN A 8 10.25 37.63 39.96
CA GLN A 8 10.48 36.70 38.84
C GLN A 8 12.01 36.39 38.76
N PRO A 9 12.60 35.94 37.61
CA PRO A 9 12.64 34.53 37.25
C PRO A 9 14.06 34.05 36.86
N SER A 10 14.42 32.81 37.15
CA SER A 10 15.47 32.09 36.41
C SER A 10 15.56 30.62 36.82
N LEU A 11 15.52 29.73 35.83
CA LEU A 11 16.56 28.72 35.58
C LEU A 11 16.12 27.87 34.39
N THR A 12 16.84 28.08 33.28
CA THR A 12 17.17 27.09 32.25
C THR A 12 16.48 25.72 32.36
N ASN A 13 15.57 25.42 31.43
CA ASN A 13 15.35 24.04 30.99
C ASN A 13 16.59 23.57 30.24
N GLN A 14 17.60 23.10 30.99
CA GLN A 14 18.60 22.21 30.43
C GLN A 14 17.88 20.91 30.09
N THR A 15 17.95 20.50 28.83
CA THR A 15 17.63 19.13 28.42
C THR A 15 18.72 18.20 28.95
N GLU A 16 18.60 17.77 30.21
CA GLU A 16 19.32 16.60 30.68
C GLU A 16 18.74 15.36 29.97
N ALA A 17 19.60 14.60 29.31
CA ALA A 17 19.22 13.34 28.69
C ALA A 17 19.04 12.28 29.78
N THR A 18 17.80 12.02 30.17
CA THR A 18 17.45 10.85 30.99
C THR A 18 17.61 9.58 30.17
N ASN A 19 18.81 9.01 30.19
CA ASN A 19 19.05 7.61 29.88
C ASN A 19 18.31 6.74 30.92
N VAL A 20 17.07 6.39 30.64
CA VAL A 20 16.34 5.32 31.32
C VAL A 20 15.65 4.49 30.24
N SER A 21 16.06 3.23 30.11
CA SER A 21 15.49 2.30 29.14
C SER A 21 13.99 2.11 29.39
N PRO A 22 13.14 2.12 28.34
CA PRO A 22 11.80 1.56 28.46
C PRO A 22 11.93 0.06 28.74
N LEU A 23 11.34 -0.43 29.84
CA LEU A 23 11.12 -1.86 30.00
C LEU A 23 10.10 -2.33 28.96
N ASP A 24 10.30 -3.52 28.41
CA ASP A 24 9.40 -4.12 27.43
C ASP A 24 7.99 -4.35 28.00
N GLU A 25 6.98 -3.75 27.35
CA GLU A 25 5.58 -4.06 27.60
C GLU A 25 5.21 -5.42 26.98
N SER A 26 4.59 -6.29 27.78
CA SER A 26 4.32 -7.68 27.44
C SER A 26 3.27 -7.87 26.34
N GLY A 27 3.39 -8.93 25.54
CA GLY A 27 2.62 -9.13 24.30
C GLY A 27 1.08 -9.14 24.44
N SER A 28 0.54 -9.41 25.64
CA SER A 28 -0.90 -9.30 25.92
C SER A 28 -1.42 -7.86 25.81
N SER A 29 -0.62 -6.85 26.17
CA SER A 29 -0.99 -5.45 25.95
C SER A 29 -1.09 -5.17 24.45
N LYS A 30 -0.15 -5.69 23.64
CA LYS A 30 -0.14 -5.52 22.18
C LYS A 30 -1.35 -6.18 21.52
N LYS A 31 -1.71 -7.44 21.87
CA LYS A 31 -2.94 -8.10 21.36
C LYS A 31 -4.19 -7.27 21.66
N ASN A 32 -4.35 -6.82 22.91
CA ASN A 32 -5.52 -6.04 23.32
C ASN A 32 -5.55 -4.64 22.71
N VAL A 33 -4.41 -3.97 22.54
CA VAL A 33 -4.29 -2.69 21.80
C VAL A 33 -4.63 -2.88 20.31
N ILE A 34 -4.21 -3.99 19.69
CA ILE A 34 -4.57 -4.31 18.31
C ILE A 34 -6.08 -4.55 18.20
N LEU A 35 -6.66 -5.47 18.97
CA LEU A 35 -8.09 -5.82 18.89
C LEU A 35 -9.04 -4.68 19.26
N SER A 36 -8.64 -3.78 20.17
CA SER A 36 -9.41 -2.56 20.52
C SER A 36 -9.20 -1.39 19.55
N SER A 37 -8.21 -1.45 18.66
CA SER A 37 -8.01 -0.44 17.61
C SER A 37 -9.01 -0.56 16.44
N PHE A 38 -9.62 -1.74 16.27
CA PHE A 38 -10.61 -1.99 15.24
C PHE A 38 -12.00 -1.47 15.66
N THR A 39 -12.86 -1.23 14.68
CA THR A 39 -14.30 -1.18 14.90
C THR A 39 -14.98 -2.11 13.91
N SER A 40 -16.13 -2.65 14.28
CA SER A 40 -16.89 -3.60 13.48
C SER A 40 -17.34 -3.03 12.13
N GLY A 41 -17.92 -3.89 11.29
CA GLY A 41 -18.34 -3.59 9.93
C GLY A 41 -17.28 -3.95 8.88
N LYS A 42 -17.42 -3.41 7.67
CA LYS A 42 -16.63 -3.83 6.50
C LYS A 42 -15.16 -3.37 6.54
N LEU A 43 -14.23 -4.33 6.53
CA LEU A 43 -12.79 -4.11 6.34
C LEU A 43 -12.42 -4.21 4.85
N ARG A 44 -11.32 -3.56 4.44
CA ARG A 44 -10.86 -3.61 3.04
C ARG A 44 -9.85 -4.69 2.74
N LYS A 45 -10.08 -5.38 1.64
CA LYS A 45 -9.14 -6.34 1.04
C LYS A 45 -7.81 -5.76 0.52
N ASN A 46 -7.65 -4.46 0.36
CA ASN A 46 -6.32 -3.88 0.10
C ASN A 46 -5.58 -3.44 1.38
N ALA A 47 -6.19 -3.54 2.56
CA ALA A 47 -5.55 -3.27 3.84
C ALA A 47 -4.74 -4.48 4.34
N LYS A 48 -3.88 -5.06 3.49
CA LYS A 48 -3.10 -6.28 3.80
C LYS A 48 -2.37 -6.19 5.14
N GLN A 49 -1.81 -5.04 5.50
CA GLN A 49 -1.15 -4.83 6.81
C GLN A 49 -2.11 -5.00 8.00
N LYS A 50 -3.37 -4.56 7.89
CA LYS A 50 -4.39 -4.74 8.93
C LYS A 50 -4.91 -6.17 8.98
N ILE A 51 -5.04 -6.82 7.83
CA ILE A 51 -5.48 -8.21 7.75
C ILE A 51 -4.39 -9.15 8.29
N ALA A 52 -3.12 -8.89 7.97
CA ALA A 52 -1.97 -9.53 8.63
C ALA A 52 -1.96 -9.25 10.14
N SER A 53 -2.24 -8.02 10.56
CA SER A 53 -2.38 -7.70 12.00
C SER A 53 -3.52 -8.47 12.66
N LEU A 54 -4.63 -8.71 11.97
CA LEU A 54 -5.74 -9.55 12.45
C LEU A 54 -5.34 -11.02 12.53
N LEU A 55 -4.79 -11.60 11.47
CA LEU A 55 -4.32 -12.99 11.46
C LEU A 55 -3.28 -13.23 12.56
N SER A 56 -2.35 -12.29 12.79
CA SER A 56 -1.36 -12.38 13.88
C SER A 56 -1.95 -12.36 15.30
N VAL A 57 -3.24 -12.03 15.45
CA VAL A 57 -3.97 -12.11 16.73
C VAL A 57 -5.18 -13.05 16.68
N ALA A 58 -5.39 -13.76 15.56
CA ALA A 58 -6.47 -14.73 15.38
C ALA A 58 -6.24 -15.96 16.26
N THR A 59 -7.32 -16.45 16.86
CA THR A 59 -7.32 -17.61 17.78
C THR A 59 -7.97 -18.84 17.14
N GLY A 60 -8.87 -18.62 16.18
CA GLY A 60 -9.33 -19.64 15.25
C GLY A 60 -9.47 -19.05 13.85
N ILE A 61 -9.27 -19.88 12.83
CA ILE A 61 -9.49 -19.57 11.42
C ILE A 61 -10.28 -20.77 10.87
N LYS A 62 -11.52 -20.55 10.40
CA LYS A 62 -12.43 -21.63 10.00
C LYS A 62 -13.04 -21.37 8.64
N TYR A 63 -12.82 -22.27 7.70
CA TYR A 63 -13.49 -22.32 6.40
C TYR A 63 -14.86 -22.99 6.54
N CYS A 64 -15.88 -22.35 6.00
CA CYS A 64 -17.27 -22.81 5.99
C CYS A 64 -17.81 -22.73 4.56
N SER A 65 -18.04 -23.87 3.92
CA SER A 65 -18.69 -23.90 2.61
C SER A 65 -20.21 -24.08 2.71
N GLN A 66 -20.95 -23.23 2.01
CA GLN A 66 -22.41 -23.32 1.85
C GLN A 66 -22.80 -23.66 0.40
N SER A 67 -21.84 -24.06 -0.43
CA SER A 67 -22.05 -24.48 -1.82
C SER A 67 -23.00 -25.69 -1.92
N MET A 68 -23.76 -25.75 -3.02
CA MET A 68 -24.59 -26.90 -3.42
C MET A 68 -23.88 -27.79 -4.46
N GLY A 69 -22.54 -27.81 -4.43
CA GLY A 69 -21.71 -28.64 -5.30
C GLY A 69 -21.90 -30.13 -5.04
N MET A 70 -21.55 -30.94 -6.04
CA MET A 70 -21.71 -32.39 -5.98
C MET A 70 -20.70 -33.05 -5.02
N ASP A 71 -19.55 -32.41 -4.79
CA ASP A 71 -18.55 -32.82 -3.79
C ASP A 71 -18.92 -32.35 -2.37
N ASP A 72 -19.64 -31.23 -2.21
CA ASP A 72 -20.05 -30.68 -0.91
C ASP A 72 -21.10 -31.55 -0.23
N CYS A 73 -22.01 -32.11 -1.04
CA CYS A 73 -22.96 -33.17 -0.64
C CYS A 73 -22.28 -34.38 0.04
N TYR A 74 -20.98 -34.62 -0.18
CA TYR A 74 -20.22 -35.72 0.40
C TYR A 74 -19.58 -35.36 1.77
N ARG A 75 -19.34 -34.08 2.05
CA ARG A 75 -18.65 -33.59 3.26
C ARG A 75 -19.57 -32.99 4.33
N SER A 76 -20.88 -32.95 4.10
CA SER A 76 -21.90 -32.51 5.06
C SER A 76 -21.80 -31.04 5.53
N ASN A 77 -21.13 -30.18 4.77
CA ASN A 77 -20.98 -28.73 4.99
C ASN A 77 -20.55 -28.34 6.42
N ALA A 78 -19.76 -29.19 7.08
CA ALA A 78 -19.22 -28.90 8.41
C ALA A 78 -18.04 -27.90 8.33
N PRO A 79 -17.91 -26.93 9.25
CA PRO A 79 -16.77 -26.02 9.31
C PRO A 79 -15.44 -26.77 9.45
N VAL A 80 -14.45 -26.38 8.65
CA VAL A 80 -13.09 -26.93 8.65
C VAL A 80 -12.14 -25.87 9.20
N THR A 81 -11.37 -26.19 10.24
CA THR A 81 -10.28 -25.30 10.68
C THR A 81 -9.22 -25.25 9.58
N VAL A 82 -8.78 -24.05 9.23
CA VAL A 82 -7.71 -23.79 8.26
C VAL A 82 -6.66 -22.89 8.92
N ASP A 83 -5.49 -22.74 8.31
CA ASP A 83 -4.40 -21.92 8.82
C ASP A 83 -4.35 -20.54 8.12
N ALA A 84 -3.34 -19.73 8.47
CA ALA A 84 -3.14 -18.41 7.87
C ALA A 84 -2.72 -18.49 6.39
N ASP A 85 -2.15 -19.60 5.95
CA ASP A 85 -1.54 -19.75 4.63
C ASP A 85 -2.56 -20.27 3.62
N TYR A 86 -3.41 -21.22 4.04
CA TYR A 86 -4.67 -21.53 3.38
C TYR A 86 -5.54 -20.27 3.30
N PHE A 87 -5.63 -19.49 4.39
CA PHE A 87 -6.35 -18.22 4.36
C PHE A 87 -5.79 -17.30 3.27
N TRP A 88 -4.48 -17.06 3.18
CA TRP A 88 -3.91 -16.16 2.17
C TRP A 88 -4.05 -16.72 0.75
N THR A 89 -3.88 -18.03 0.58
CA THR A 89 -4.07 -18.71 -0.70
C THR A 89 -5.50 -18.55 -1.22
N TRP A 90 -6.50 -18.81 -0.37
CA TRP A 90 -7.90 -18.61 -0.69
C TRP A 90 -8.24 -17.12 -0.89
N TYR A 91 -7.67 -16.25 -0.06
CA TYR A 91 -7.86 -14.79 -0.11
C TYR A 91 -7.38 -14.17 -1.42
N GLU A 92 -6.25 -14.64 -1.96
CA GLU A 92 -5.73 -14.16 -3.24
C GLU A 92 -6.48 -14.76 -4.43
N LYS A 93 -6.89 -16.03 -4.33
CA LYS A 93 -7.76 -16.70 -5.32
C LYS A 93 -9.11 -16.00 -5.47
N GLU A 94 -9.80 -15.70 -4.36
CA GLU A 94 -11.13 -15.08 -4.36
C GLU A 94 -11.10 -13.54 -4.30
N TYR A 95 -9.90 -12.93 -4.42
CA TYR A 95 -9.68 -11.50 -4.18
C TYR A 95 -10.61 -10.56 -4.96
N SER A 96 -11.07 -10.94 -6.16
CA SER A 96 -11.94 -10.10 -6.99
C SER A 96 -13.29 -9.83 -6.33
N GLU A 97 -13.95 -10.85 -5.78
CA GLU A 97 -15.30 -10.76 -5.19
C GLU A 97 -15.27 -10.63 -3.66
N LEU A 98 -14.15 -11.02 -3.02
CA LEU A 98 -13.95 -11.04 -1.57
C LEU A 98 -14.50 -9.80 -0.83
N THR A 99 -15.29 -10.05 0.21
CA THR A 99 -15.82 -9.05 1.15
C THR A 99 -15.48 -9.46 2.59
N ILE A 100 -15.09 -8.49 3.44
CA ILE A 100 -14.61 -8.74 4.80
C ILE A 100 -15.45 -7.96 5.81
N TYR A 101 -15.98 -8.62 6.84
CA TYR A 101 -16.77 -8.01 7.92
C TYR A 101 -16.18 -8.31 9.30
N LEU A 102 -16.16 -7.31 10.17
CA LEU A 102 -15.64 -7.35 11.53
C LEU A 102 -16.79 -7.29 12.55
N THR A 103 -16.70 -8.05 13.63
CA THR A 103 -17.65 -8.05 14.76
C THR A 103 -16.90 -7.70 16.05
N VAL A 104 -17.38 -6.66 16.76
CA VAL A 104 -16.81 -6.17 18.02
C VAL A 104 -17.87 -6.30 19.10
N LEU A 105 -17.50 -6.83 20.27
CA LEU A 105 -18.33 -6.88 21.48
C LEU A 105 -17.59 -6.15 22.60
N ASP A 106 -18.31 -5.34 23.37
CA ASP A 106 -17.80 -4.51 24.48
C ASP A 106 -16.52 -3.69 24.19
N GLY A 107 -16.29 -3.36 22.92
CA GLY A 107 -15.15 -2.55 22.45
C GLY A 107 -13.91 -3.35 22.03
N VAL A 108 -13.96 -4.68 22.02
CA VAL A 108 -12.89 -5.56 21.53
C VAL A 108 -13.39 -6.38 20.34
N LEU A 109 -12.59 -6.48 19.29
CA LEU A 109 -12.90 -7.31 18.13
C LEU A 109 -12.94 -8.80 18.51
N THR A 110 -14.03 -9.49 18.19
CA THR A 110 -14.27 -10.91 18.52
C THR A 110 -14.35 -11.82 17.28
N GLN A 111 -14.68 -11.29 16.11
CA GLN A 111 -14.73 -12.07 14.87
C GLN A 111 -14.40 -11.24 13.63
N ALA A 112 -13.82 -11.86 12.60
CA ALA A 112 -13.72 -11.32 11.25
C ALA A 112 -14.12 -12.38 10.23
N VAL A 113 -15.18 -12.14 9.47
CA VAL A 113 -15.68 -13.01 8.41
C VAL A 113 -15.19 -12.50 7.06
N PHE A 114 -14.57 -13.37 6.28
CA PHE A 114 -14.09 -13.15 4.93
C PHE A 114 -14.94 -14.04 4.03
N SER A 115 -15.63 -13.47 3.06
CA SER A 115 -16.66 -14.16 2.28
C SER A 115 -16.46 -13.90 0.80
N ASP A 116 -16.54 -14.95 -0.02
CA ASP A 116 -16.40 -14.87 -1.48
C ASP A 116 -17.60 -14.22 -2.18
N CYS A 117 -18.82 -14.32 -1.62
CA CYS A 117 -20.03 -13.76 -2.21
C CYS A 117 -21.08 -13.30 -1.18
N MET A 118 -21.98 -12.42 -1.60
CA MET A 118 -22.99 -11.79 -0.71
C MET A 118 -24.24 -12.67 -0.44
N TYR A 119 -24.28 -13.92 -0.93
CA TYR A 119 -25.48 -14.76 -0.92
C TYR A 119 -25.28 -16.05 -0.12
N HIS A 120 -26.39 -16.77 0.15
CA HIS A 120 -26.45 -17.92 1.06
C HIS A 120 -25.79 -19.23 0.54
N PHE A 121 -24.85 -19.09 -0.39
CA PHE A 121 -24.08 -20.17 -1.03
C PHE A 121 -22.60 -19.78 -1.10
N SER A 122 -22.10 -19.07 -0.08
CA SER A 122 -20.73 -18.59 0.02
C SER A 122 -19.77 -19.63 0.59
N ASP A 123 -18.52 -19.49 0.23
CA ASP A 123 -17.38 -20.01 0.98
C ASP A 123 -16.86 -18.88 1.90
N ASP A 124 -16.92 -19.10 3.21
CA ASP A 124 -16.54 -18.10 4.22
C ASP A 124 -15.32 -18.56 5.03
N ILE A 125 -14.26 -17.75 5.16
CA ILE A 125 -13.26 -17.91 6.22
C ILE A 125 -13.57 -16.99 7.39
N ILE A 126 -13.80 -17.59 8.55
CA ILE A 126 -14.14 -16.93 9.81
C ILE A 126 -12.92 -16.95 10.72
N LEU A 127 -12.31 -15.78 10.95
CA LEU A 127 -11.36 -15.57 12.05
C LEU A 127 -12.16 -15.35 13.34
N THR A 128 -11.83 -16.08 14.41
CA THR A 128 -12.30 -15.79 15.77
C THR A 128 -11.16 -15.24 16.61
N PHE A 129 -11.47 -14.19 17.38
CA PHE A 129 -10.55 -13.52 18.31
C PHE A 129 -11.06 -13.79 19.72
N ASP A 130 -10.88 -15.04 20.14
CA ASP A 130 -11.33 -15.49 21.44
C ASP A 130 -10.53 -14.79 22.53
N GLU A 131 -11.28 -14.24 23.48
CA GLU A 131 -10.85 -14.04 24.85
C GLU A 131 -12.00 -14.36 25.83
N CYS A 132 -12.59 -15.56 25.65
CA CYS A 132 -13.22 -16.42 26.66
C CYS A 132 -13.29 -17.86 26.07
N GLU A 133 -13.05 -18.95 26.83
CA GLU A 133 -13.58 -20.26 26.38
C GLU A 133 -15.10 -20.24 26.67
N ALA A 134 -15.70 -21.40 26.79
CA ALA A 134 -16.91 -21.56 27.57
C ALA A 134 -16.60 -22.42 28.81
N VAL A 135 -16.82 -21.89 30.02
CA VAL A 135 -17.52 -22.70 31.03
C VAL A 135 -18.72 -23.25 30.28
N ALA A 136 -19.02 -24.52 30.45
CA ALA A 136 -20.32 -25.02 30.02
C ALA A 136 -21.42 -24.47 30.97
N VAL A 137 -21.67 -23.16 30.93
CA VAL A 137 -23.00 -22.67 30.59
C VAL A 137 -23.08 -22.65 29.05
N GLU A 138 -22.36 -21.89 28.21
CA GLU A 138 -21.85 -20.49 28.19
C GLU A 138 -20.63 -19.98 29.03
N SER A 139 -19.60 -19.48 28.32
CA SER A 139 -18.52 -18.50 28.69
C SER A 139 -17.45 -18.80 29.78
N GLU A 140 -16.15 -18.49 29.50
CA GLU A 140 -14.90 -18.37 30.35
C GLU A 140 -13.79 -19.46 30.22
N ARG A 141 -12.49 -19.11 30.46
CA ARG A 141 -11.23 -19.46 29.71
C ARG A 141 -9.98 -19.99 30.49
N GLU A 142 -9.13 -20.85 29.89
CA GLU A 142 -7.74 -21.23 30.31
C GLU A 142 -6.67 -21.29 29.16
N ALA A 143 -5.36 -21.47 29.49
CA ALA A 143 -4.21 -21.11 28.61
C ALA A 143 -3.05 -22.15 28.48
N ALA A 144 -2.24 -22.07 27.41
CA ALA A 144 -1.14 -23.00 27.06
C ALA A 144 0.20 -22.32 26.63
N GLN A 145 1.29 -23.11 26.56
CA GLN A 145 2.71 -22.66 26.42
C GLN A 145 3.20 -22.42 24.97
N VAL A 146 4.34 -21.74 24.83
CA VAL A 146 4.94 -21.22 23.58
C VAL A 146 6.00 -22.18 22.98
N PRO A 147 6.05 -22.40 21.64
CA PRO A 147 7.07 -23.21 20.97
C PRO A 147 8.38 -22.44 20.64
N GLU A 148 9.47 -23.19 20.40
CA GLU A 148 10.83 -22.67 20.14
C GLU A 148 11.11 -22.39 18.63
N PRO A 149 12.11 -21.53 18.30
CA PRO A 149 12.38 -21.12 16.92
C PRO A 149 13.02 -22.21 16.04
N VAL A 150 12.70 -22.17 14.75
CA VAL A 150 13.17 -23.14 13.73
C VAL A 150 14.64 -22.92 13.36
N VAL A 151 15.40 -24.02 13.25
CA VAL A 151 16.82 -24.03 12.88
C VAL A 151 17.02 -24.71 11.53
N LEU A 152 17.58 -24.00 10.56
CA LEU A 152 17.97 -24.52 9.23
C LEU A 152 19.26 -25.36 9.29
N ALA A 153 19.48 -26.22 8.30
CA ALA A 153 20.75 -26.92 8.09
C ALA A 153 21.89 -25.95 7.71
N ASP A 154 23.05 -26.14 8.32
CA ASP A 154 24.28 -25.41 8.00
C ASP A 154 25.16 -26.24 7.06
N ILE A 155 25.76 -25.59 6.05
CA ILE A 155 26.73 -26.21 5.14
C ILE A 155 27.97 -26.77 5.89
N ALA A 156 28.25 -26.27 7.10
CA ALA A 156 29.30 -26.79 7.98
C ALA A 156 29.08 -28.26 8.42
N GLU A 157 27.87 -28.79 8.28
CA GLU A 157 27.53 -30.19 8.62
C GLU A 157 27.95 -31.19 7.52
N TYR A 158 28.31 -30.71 6.32
CA TYR A 158 28.59 -31.53 5.14
C TYR A 158 30.10 -31.68 4.87
N GLN A 159 30.55 -32.93 4.69
CA GLN A 159 31.94 -33.23 4.31
C GLN A 159 32.14 -33.06 2.79
N LEU A 160 32.45 -31.83 2.37
CA LEU A 160 32.84 -31.54 0.99
C LEU A 160 34.17 -32.22 0.64
N THR A 161 34.15 -33.15 -0.31
CA THR A 161 35.37 -33.78 -0.86
C THR A 161 35.98 -32.91 -1.94
N ASP A 162 37.29 -32.64 -1.87
CA ASP A 162 38.04 -31.73 -2.77
C ASP A 162 38.10 -32.14 -4.27
N ALA A 163 37.33 -33.14 -4.72
CA ALA A 163 37.42 -33.72 -6.06
C ALA A 163 36.48 -33.08 -7.11
N GLU A 164 35.28 -32.63 -6.74
CA GLU A 164 34.29 -32.05 -7.66
C GLU A 164 33.82 -30.67 -7.19
N THR A 165 34.47 -29.63 -7.70
CA THR A 165 33.98 -28.24 -7.64
C THR A 165 33.32 -27.89 -8.95
N VAL A 166 32.07 -27.45 -8.89
CA VAL A 166 31.26 -27.12 -10.08
C VAL A 166 30.92 -25.63 -10.04
N VAL A 167 31.11 -24.95 -11.17
CA VAL A 167 30.92 -23.50 -11.27
C VAL A 167 29.63 -23.19 -12.02
N ILE A 168 28.67 -22.57 -11.33
CA ILE A 168 27.33 -22.27 -11.85
C ILE A 168 27.33 -20.88 -12.48
N GLN A 169 27.01 -20.82 -13.77
CA GLN A 169 26.92 -19.59 -14.55
C GLN A 169 25.55 -18.92 -14.39
N SER A 170 24.47 -19.70 -14.49
CA SER A 170 23.10 -19.22 -14.28
C SER A 170 22.15 -20.36 -13.97
N ILE A 171 21.04 -20.05 -13.30
CA ILE A 171 19.97 -20.98 -12.95
C ILE A 171 18.69 -20.42 -13.55
N GLU A 172 18.12 -21.11 -14.54
CA GLU A 172 16.80 -20.79 -15.10
C GLU A 172 15.73 -21.59 -14.36
N ILE A 173 14.65 -20.94 -13.93
CA ILE A 173 13.48 -21.60 -13.34
C ILE A 173 12.63 -22.16 -14.49
N ASP A 174 12.51 -23.48 -14.57
CA ASP A 174 11.59 -24.15 -15.50
C ASP A 174 10.14 -24.06 -14.97
N TRP A 175 9.97 -24.36 -13.67
CA TRP A 175 8.77 -24.02 -12.88
C TRP A 175 9.04 -24.12 -11.37
N SER A 176 8.21 -23.48 -10.54
CA SER A 176 8.27 -23.61 -9.08
C SER A 176 6.90 -23.70 -8.42
N GLU A 177 6.80 -24.45 -7.31
CA GLU A 177 5.69 -24.38 -6.36
C GLU A 177 5.81 -23.19 -5.39
N SER A 178 7.00 -22.58 -5.28
CA SER A 178 7.28 -21.41 -4.44
C SER A 178 6.86 -20.12 -5.14
N ASN A 179 6.14 -19.25 -4.41
CA ASN A 179 5.71 -17.93 -4.87
C ASN A 179 6.86 -16.90 -4.98
N LEU A 180 8.07 -17.25 -4.53
CA LEU A 180 9.25 -16.38 -4.60
C LEU A 180 9.98 -16.46 -5.95
N PHE A 181 9.75 -17.52 -6.73
CA PHE A 181 10.32 -17.72 -8.05
C PHE A 181 9.30 -17.41 -9.15
N THR A 182 9.76 -17.21 -10.39
CA THR A 182 8.89 -17.01 -11.55
C THR A 182 9.37 -17.86 -12.72
N ASP A 183 8.44 -18.52 -13.42
CA ASP A 183 8.77 -19.37 -14.56
C ASP A 183 9.52 -18.58 -15.65
N GLY A 184 10.65 -19.10 -16.12
CA GLY A 184 11.58 -18.43 -17.04
C GLY A 184 12.47 -17.36 -16.40
N GLU A 185 12.46 -17.19 -15.07
CA GLU A 185 13.40 -16.31 -14.38
C GLU A 185 14.82 -16.90 -14.42
N VAL A 186 15.82 -16.10 -14.79
CA VAL A 186 17.23 -16.51 -14.81
C VAL A 186 17.98 -15.81 -13.67
N LEU A 187 18.47 -16.61 -12.73
CA LEU A 187 19.10 -16.19 -11.48
C LEU A 187 20.58 -16.55 -11.40
N THR A 188 21.33 -15.78 -10.62
CA THR A 188 22.65 -16.20 -10.12
C THR A 188 22.50 -17.13 -8.91
N LEU A 189 23.54 -17.91 -8.59
CA LEU A 189 23.54 -18.82 -7.43
C LEU A 189 23.21 -18.11 -6.11
N SER A 190 23.69 -16.87 -5.90
CA SER A 190 23.34 -16.09 -4.70
C SER A 190 21.84 -15.79 -4.66
N GLN A 191 21.29 -15.20 -5.72
CA GLN A 191 19.88 -14.81 -5.76
C GLN A 191 18.94 -16.01 -5.63
N TYR A 192 19.32 -17.16 -6.19
CA TYR A 192 18.57 -18.40 -6.02
C TYR A 192 18.61 -18.88 -4.56
N ASN A 193 19.79 -18.91 -3.94
CA ASN A 193 19.94 -19.31 -2.54
C ASN A 193 19.23 -18.35 -1.56
N ASP A 194 19.25 -17.04 -1.81
CA ASP A 194 18.57 -16.05 -0.97
C ASP A 194 17.05 -16.29 -0.97
N LYS A 195 16.46 -16.55 -2.15
CA LYS A 195 15.04 -16.91 -2.30
C LYS A 195 14.71 -18.27 -1.67
N ALA A 196 15.53 -19.30 -1.93
CA ALA A 196 15.32 -20.63 -1.37
C ALA A 196 15.44 -20.64 0.16
N THR A 197 16.33 -19.84 0.74
CA THR A 197 16.47 -19.71 2.20
C THR A 197 15.23 -19.08 2.83
N ALA A 198 14.64 -18.07 2.18
CA ALA A 198 13.39 -17.46 2.64
C ALA A 198 12.23 -18.47 2.62
N GLU A 199 12.07 -19.21 1.52
CA GLU A 199 11.09 -20.30 1.40
C GLU A 199 11.28 -21.38 2.48
N ALA A 200 12.53 -21.81 2.73
CA ALA A 200 12.84 -22.82 3.73
C ALA A 200 12.59 -22.38 5.18
N LEU A 201 12.71 -21.07 5.48
CA LEU A 201 12.30 -20.50 6.77
C LEU A 201 10.79 -20.43 6.93
N GLU A 202 10.06 -20.23 5.83
CA GLU A 202 8.59 -20.16 5.79
C GLU A 202 7.97 -21.55 5.94
N ILE A 203 8.56 -22.57 5.31
CA ILE A 203 8.18 -23.99 5.48
C ILE A 203 8.58 -24.51 6.86
N GLY A 204 9.86 -24.36 7.23
CA GLY A 204 10.41 -24.89 8.48
C GLY A 204 10.71 -26.40 8.48
N ARG A 205 11.15 -26.92 9.63
CA ARG A 205 11.73 -28.27 9.72
C ARG A 205 10.68 -29.34 10.02
N GLY A 206 10.40 -30.19 9.03
CA GLY A 206 9.47 -31.32 9.14
C GLY A 206 8.07 -31.06 8.57
N GLU A 207 7.79 -29.84 8.12
CA GLU A 207 6.46 -29.40 7.63
C GLU A 207 6.25 -29.61 6.11
N GLY A 208 7.27 -30.05 5.38
CA GLY A 208 7.18 -30.36 3.94
C GLY A 208 8.36 -29.80 3.16
N TYR A 209 8.17 -29.63 1.83
CA TYR A 209 9.13 -28.99 0.94
C TYR A 209 8.42 -28.38 -0.29
N ALA A 210 8.94 -27.26 -0.81
CA ALA A 210 8.48 -26.66 -2.06
C ALA A 210 9.30 -27.17 -3.25
N LYS A 211 8.65 -27.75 -4.27
CA LYS A 211 9.35 -28.30 -5.44
C LYS A 211 9.66 -27.18 -6.43
N THR A 212 10.94 -27.01 -6.76
CA THR A 212 11.41 -26.09 -7.79
C THR A 212 12.21 -26.85 -8.83
N LYS A 213 11.77 -26.80 -10.09
CA LYS A 213 12.50 -27.39 -11.22
C LYS A 213 13.35 -26.33 -11.90
N ILE A 214 14.64 -26.59 -12.02
CA ILE A 214 15.65 -25.65 -12.49
C ILE A 214 16.50 -26.24 -13.61
N ASN A 215 16.93 -25.39 -14.53
CA ASN A 215 17.99 -25.68 -15.49
C ASN A 215 19.26 -24.95 -15.02
N VAL A 216 20.26 -25.70 -14.57
CA VAL A 216 21.54 -25.16 -14.11
C VAL A 216 22.52 -25.16 -15.28
N LEU A 217 22.98 -23.98 -15.70
CA LEU A 217 24.05 -23.83 -16.69
C LEU A 217 25.40 -23.75 -15.96
N PHE A 218 26.31 -24.66 -16.31
CA PHE A 218 27.68 -24.67 -15.80
C PHE A 218 28.64 -23.92 -16.72
N ASP A 219 29.80 -23.51 -16.18
CA ASP A 219 30.85 -22.79 -16.92
C ASP A 219 31.49 -23.60 -18.08
N THR A 220 31.35 -24.93 -18.04
CA THR A 220 31.68 -25.86 -19.13
C THR A 220 30.75 -25.74 -20.34
N GLY A 221 29.61 -25.05 -20.21
CA GLY A 221 28.55 -24.96 -21.21
C GLY A 221 27.53 -26.11 -21.16
N GLU A 222 27.65 -27.02 -20.19
CA GLU A 222 26.67 -28.08 -19.94
C GLU A 222 25.46 -27.52 -19.17
N VAL A 223 24.26 -28.02 -19.51
CA VAL A 223 23.00 -27.64 -18.85
C VAL A 223 22.40 -28.88 -18.21
N GLU A 224 22.20 -28.83 -16.89
CA GLU A 224 21.57 -29.91 -16.13
C GLU A 224 20.20 -29.47 -15.61
N THR A 225 19.15 -30.20 -16.00
CA THR A 225 17.79 -30.02 -15.45
C THR A 225 17.64 -30.85 -14.18
N ARG A 226 17.32 -30.19 -13.05
CA ARG A 226 17.20 -30.82 -11.73
C ARG A 226 15.96 -30.32 -10.98
N ARG A 227 15.43 -31.15 -10.07
CA ARG A 227 14.43 -30.73 -9.06
C ARG A 227 15.16 -30.44 -7.75
N HIS A 228 14.89 -29.29 -7.15
CA HIS A 228 15.28 -28.92 -5.80
C HIS A 228 14.01 -28.92 -4.94
N ASP A 229 14.03 -29.72 -3.88
CA ASP A 229 12.99 -29.80 -2.88
C ASP A 229 13.42 -28.90 -1.72
N ILE A 230 12.85 -27.70 -1.64
CA ILE A 230 13.31 -26.65 -0.73
C ILE A 230 12.63 -26.85 0.62
N ASP A 231 13.41 -27.10 1.67
CA ASP A 231 12.97 -27.22 3.06
C ASP A 231 14.09 -26.82 4.04
N ALA A 232 13.86 -26.97 5.35
CA ALA A 232 14.87 -26.62 6.36
C ALA A 232 16.12 -27.53 6.38
N ASP A 233 16.07 -28.72 5.78
CA ASP A 233 17.21 -29.62 5.63
C ASP A 233 17.99 -29.32 4.32
N TYR A 234 17.30 -28.83 3.29
CA TYR A 234 17.86 -28.40 2.00
C TYR A 234 17.48 -26.94 1.65
N PRO A 235 17.89 -25.94 2.44
CA PRO A 235 17.43 -24.55 2.28
C PRO A 235 18.10 -23.80 1.13
N THR A 236 19.15 -24.36 0.52
CA THR A 236 19.90 -23.73 -0.57
C THR A 236 20.37 -24.75 -1.60
N LEU A 237 20.53 -24.32 -2.85
CA LEU A 237 21.09 -25.16 -3.91
C LEU A 237 22.52 -25.60 -3.58
N THR A 238 23.27 -24.77 -2.85
CA THR A 238 24.62 -25.14 -2.38
C THR A 238 24.58 -26.30 -1.38
N ILE A 239 23.59 -26.36 -0.48
CA ILE A 239 23.40 -27.51 0.44
C ILE A 239 22.91 -28.75 -0.33
N LEU A 240 22.02 -28.59 -1.32
CA LEU A 240 21.63 -29.69 -2.21
C LEU A 240 22.85 -30.32 -2.92
N PHE A 241 23.75 -29.51 -3.48
CA PHE A 241 24.99 -30.04 -4.08
C PHE A 241 25.94 -30.64 -3.03
N ALA A 242 26.03 -30.05 -1.83
CA ALA A 242 26.86 -30.56 -0.74
C ALA A 242 26.43 -31.96 -0.26
N GLN A 243 25.14 -32.31 -0.34
CA GLN A 243 24.63 -33.67 -0.07
C GLN A 243 25.31 -34.73 -0.97
N TYR A 244 25.63 -34.37 -2.21
CA TYR A 244 26.32 -35.24 -3.17
C TYR A 244 27.86 -35.14 -3.08
N GLY A 245 28.40 -34.40 -2.10
CA GLY A 245 29.83 -34.13 -1.97
C GLY A 245 30.38 -33.09 -2.95
N ILE A 246 29.50 -32.44 -3.73
CA ILE A 246 29.86 -31.49 -4.80
C ILE A 246 29.89 -30.07 -4.23
N LYS A 247 30.96 -29.33 -4.53
CA LYS A 247 31.10 -27.93 -4.13
C LYS A 247 30.60 -26.99 -5.24
N ALA A 248 29.36 -26.52 -5.11
CA ALA A 248 28.79 -25.52 -6.01
C ALA A 248 29.31 -24.10 -5.68
N VAL A 249 29.91 -23.43 -6.67
CA VAL A 249 30.42 -22.06 -6.56
C VAL A 249 29.82 -21.20 -7.69
N ALA A 250 29.50 -19.94 -7.43
CA ALA A 250 29.06 -19.03 -8.49
C ALA A 250 30.22 -18.74 -9.45
N VAL A 251 29.95 -18.53 -10.75
CA VAL A 251 30.94 -17.92 -11.65
C VAL A 251 31.43 -16.62 -11.03
N THR A 252 32.69 -16.62 -10.60
CA THR A 252 33.35 -15.41 -10.10
C THR A 252 33.51 -14.47 -11.27
N ALA A 253 32.58 -13.53 -11.43
CA ALA A 253 32.74 -12.40 -12.32
C ALA A 253 33.98 -11.62 -11.86
N LYS A 254 35.12 -11.94 -12.48
CA LYS A 254 36.38 -11.26 -12.21
C LYS A 254 36.15 -9.79 -12.54
N GLU A 255 36.12 -8.94 -11.52
CA GLU A 255 36.00 -7.50 -11.73
C GLU A 255 37.18 -7.03 -12.59
N LEU A 256 36.94 -6.95 -13.89
CA LEU A 256 37.85 -6.36 -14.86
C LEU A 256 37.77 -4.85 -14.67
N VAL A 257 38.43 -4.38 -13.61
CA VAL A 257 38.69 -2.96 -13.42
C VAL A 257 39.57 -2.53 -14.60
N THR A 258 38.94 -1.95 -15.61
CA THR A 258 39.65 -1.47 -16.80
C THR A 258 40.69 -0.43 -16.38
N TYR A 259 41.80 -0.36 -17.10
CA TYR A 259 42.86 0.60 -16.80
C TYR A 259 42.32 2.05 -16.73
N ASP A 260 41.33 2.39 -17.57
CA ASP A 260 40.65 3.68 -17.53
C ASP A 260 39.80 3.88 -16.28
N ARG A 261 39.17 2.83 -15.74
CA ARG A 261 38.40 2.87 -14.48
C ARG A 261 39.34 2.99 -13.27
N VAL A 262 40.50 2.33 -13.29
CA VAL A 262 41.58 2.55 -12.30
C VAL A 262 42.12 3.98 -12.39
N LYS A 263 42.38 4.48 -13.60
CA LYS A 263 42.89 5.84 -13.82
C LYS A 263 41.88 6.91 -13.44
N ALA A 264 40.59 6.69 -13.72
CA ALA A 264 39.50 7.56 -13.27
C ALA A 264 39.40 7.56 -11.74
N ALA A 265 39.45 6.39 -11.09
CA ALA A 265 39.44 6.27 -9.62
C ALA A 265 40.64 6.99 -8.98
N LEU A 266 41.85 6.84 -9.54
CA LEU A 266 43.07 7.54 -9.09
C LEU A 266 42.95 9.07 -9.26
N VAL A 267 42.41 9.54 -10.40
CA VAL A 267 42.15 10.98 -10.63
C VAL A 267 41.06 11.52 -9.71
N GLN A 268 40.08 10.70 -9.35
CA GLN A 268 39.01 11.03 -8.39
C GLN A 268 39.43 10.84 -6.91
N GLY A 269 40.64 10.35 -6.65
CA GLY A 269 41.21 10.25 -5.30
C GLY A 269 40.83 9.00 -4.50
N TYR A 270 40.22 7.98 -5.12
CA TYR A 270 39.85 6.75 -4.45
C TYR A 270 41.07 5.82 -4.25
N LEU A 271 41.58 5.84 -3.00
CA LEU A 271 42.55 4.91 -2.39
C LEU A 271 43.89 4.63 -3.12
N SER A 272 44.97 5.13 -2.52
CA SER A 272 46.23 4.38 -2.41
C SER A 272 46.38 3.93 -0.95
N PRO A 273 46.62 2.64 -0.66
CA PRO A 273 46.67 2.12 0.71
C PRO A 273 47.90 2.58 1.52
N LEU A 274 48.78 3.41 0.95
CA LEU A 274 50.00 3.91 1.58
C LEU A 274 49.98 5.43 1.90
N ASN A 275 48.92 6.16 1.55
CA ASN A 275 48.79 7.60 1.82
C ASN A 275 47.56 7.90 2.71
N HIS A 276 47.66 7.55 3.99
CA HIS A 276 46.63 7.82 5.00
C HIS A 276 46.65 9.30 5.47
N ASP A 277 46.42 10.25 4.56
CA ASP A 277 46.46 11.70 4.84
C ASP A 277 45.30 12.51 4.25
N ARG A 278 44.24 11.85 3.76
CA ARG A 278 43.04 12.55 3.26
C ARG A 278 41.80 12.21 4.07
N LYS A 279 41.12 13.29 4.51
CA LYS A 279 39.86 13.28 5.25
C LYS A 279 38.84 12.33 4.58
N GLN A 280 37.94 11.79 5.39
CA GLN A 280 36.68 11.21 4.90
C GLN A 280 36.01 12.18 3.91
N PRO A 281 35.25 11.69 2.91
CA PRO A 281 34.46 12.56 2.05
C PRO A 281 33.60 13.45 2.95
N GLU A 282 33.78 14.78 2.84
CA GLU A 282 33.06 15.70 3.70
C GLU A 282 31.56 15.45 3.50
N PRO A 283 30.78 15.23 4.58
CA PRO A 283 29.38 14.85 4.45
C PRO A 283 28.67 15.91 3.62
N THR A 284 27.90 15.46 2.61
CA THR A 284 27.22 16.35 1.67
C THR A 284 26.54 17.46 2.45
N PRO A 285 26.88 18.74 2.21
CA PRO A 285 26.41 19.83 3.06
C PRO A 285 24.88 19.80 3.12
N PRO A 286 24.27 19.98 4.31
CA PRO A 286 22.85 19.76 4.50
C PRO A 286 22.05 20.59 3.50
N SER A 287 21.35 19.88 2.61
CA SER A 287 20.56 20.50 1.55
C SER A 287 19.32 21.11 2.18
N ASN A 288 19.43 22.36 2.62
CA ASN A 288 18.33 23.19 3.16
C ASN A 288 17.36 23.64 2.05
N THR A 289 17.05 22.73 1.13
CA THR A 289 16.08 22.91 0.05
C THR A 289 14.70 22.52 0.54
N ARG A 290 13.66 23.15 -0.02
CA ARG A 290 12.27 22.86 0.31
C ARG A 290 11.91 21.38 0.13
N LYS A 291 12.53 20.68 -0.83
CA LYS A 291 12.33 19.23 -1.03
C LYS A 291 12.59 18.42 0.24
N VAL A 292 13.66 18.75 0.98
CA VAL A 292 14.09 17.99 2.17
C VAL A 292 13.29 18.38 3.41
N VAL A 293 13.05 19.69 3.61
CA VAL A 293 12.45 20.20 4.85
C VAL A 293 10.92 20.15 4.84
N SER A 294 10.28 20.42 3.69
CA SER A 294 8.83 20.61 3.62
C SER A 294 8.06 19.35 3.26
N LEU A 295 8.63 18.48 2.40
CA LEU A 295 7.93 17.32 1.86
C LEU A 295 8.03 16.16 2.85
N GLY A 296 7.09 16.10 3.81
CA GLY A 296 6.86 14.91 4.62
C GLY A 296 6.27 13.75 3.80
N ASP A 297 6.07 12.60 4.45
CA ASP A 297 5.56 11.39 3.79
C ASP A 297 4.16 11.62 3.17
N TYR A 298 4.15 11.73 1.83
CA TYR A 298 2.94 11.88 1.04
C TYR A 298 2.10 10.59 1.03
N GLN A 299 2.75 9.43 1.00
CA GLN A 299 2.11 8.14 0.83
C GLN A 299 1.39 7.72 2.11
N ALA A 300 2.07 7.75 3.27
CA ALA A 300 1.44 7.50 4.57
C ALA A 300 0.25 8.44 4.82
N ARG A 301 0.32 9.69 4.37
CA ARG A 301 -0.80 10.65 4.46
C ARG A 301 -1.98 10.30 3.53
N ILE A 302 -1.72 9.73 2.37
CA ILE A 302 -2.74 9.22 1.44
C ILE A 302 -3.42 7.99 2.04
N ASP A 303 -2.66 7.04 2.59
CA ASP A 303 -3.20 5.80 3.12
C ASP A 303 -3.92 6.02 4.45
N ALA A 304 -3.37 6.83 5.37
CA ALA A 304 -4.09 7.29 6.56
C ALA A 304 -5.39 8.07 6.22
N LYS A 305 -5.52 8.62 5.01
CA LYS A 305 -6.78 9.23 4.53
C LYS A 305 -7.76 8.20 3.98
N LYS A 306 -7.31 7.13 3.30
CA LYS A 306 -8.15 5.99 2.90
C LYS A 306 -8.72 5.31 4.14
N ASP A 307 -7.86 4.95 5.08
CA ASP A 307 -8.16 4.38 6.40
C ASP A 307 -9.29 5.10 7.15
N ARG A 308 -9.25 6.43 7.19
CA ARG A 308 -10.27 7.23 7.88
C ARG A 308 -11.63 7.20 7.21
N PHE A 309 -11.70 6.96 5.90
CA PHE A 309 -12.97 6.75 5.21
C PHE A 309 -13.43 5.29 5.34
N GLU A 310 -12.50 4.33 5.32
CA GLU A 310 -12.76 2.90 5.57
C GLU A 310 -13.42 2.67 6.93
N ALA A 311 -12.78 3.13 8.02
CA ALA A 311 -13.32 3.01 9.37
C ALA A 311 -14.70 3.70 9.52
N ARG A 312 -15.02 4.68 8.67
CA ARG A 312 -16.35 5.34 8.64
C ARG A 312 -17.37 4.60 7.78
N ALA A 313 -16.94 3.94 6.70
CA ALA A 313 -17.77 3.06 5.90
C ALA A 313 -18.13 1.81 6.69
N SER A 314 -17.14 1.18 7.33
CA SER A 314 -17.29 0.09 8.30
C SER A 314 -18.41 0.41 9.30
N LYS A 315 -18.28 1.54 10.00
CA LYS A 315 -19.28 2.07 10.95
C LYS A 315 -20.67 2.35 10.36
N ALA A 316 -20.77 2.64 9.08
CA ALA A 316 -22.05 2.82 8.41
C ALA A 316 -22.68 1.48 8.00
N ASN A 317 -21.87 0.50 7.59
CA ASN A 317 -22.32 -0.88 7.34
C ASN A 317 -22.79 -1.57 8.63
N GLU A 318 -22.10 -1.39 9.77
CA GLU A 318 -22.60 -1.83 11.08
C GLU A 318 -24.01 -1.31 11.37
N GLN A 319 -24.18 0.01 11.23
CA GLN A 319 -25.45 0.70 11.47
C GLN A 319 -26.54 0.15 10.52
N SER A 320 -26.20 -0.13 9.26
CA SER A 320 -27.11 -0.78 8.32
C SER A 320 -27.55 -2.16 8.82
N ASN A 321 -26.59 -3.03 9.17
CA ASN A 321 -26.84 -4.39 9.62
C ASN A 321 -27.68 -4.42 10.91
N LEU A 322 -27.39 -3.55 11.87
CA LEU A 322 -28.16 -3.43 13.12
C LEU A 322 -29.62 -3.02 12.87
N PHE A 323 -29.86 -2.03 12.00
CA PHE A 323 -31.23 -1.62 11.65
C PHE A 323 -31.96 -2.70 10.83
N TYR A 324 -31.25 -3.40 9.94
CA TYR A 324 -31.79 -4.52 9.17
C TYR A 324 -32.17 -5.70 10.06
N GLN A 325 -31.30 -6.11 11.00
CA GLN A 325 -31.58 -7.15 11.99
C GLN A 325 -32.78 -6.77 12.87
N ALA A 326 -32.80 -5.57 13.45
CA ALA A 326 -33.94 -5.09 14.24
C ALA A 326 -35.28 -5.07 13.46
N SER A 327 -35.22 -4.75 12.16
CA SER A 327 -36.38 -4.85 11.26
C SER A 327 -36.80 -6.31 11.01
N ARG A 328 -35.84 -7.20 10.73
CA ARG A 328 -36.04 -8.64 10.49
C ARG A 328 -36.63 -9.33 11.72
N ASP A 329 -36.11 -9.05 12.90
CA ASP A 329 -36.55 -9.64 14.17
C ASP A 329 -37.95 -9.15 14.55
N ARG A 330 -38.29 -7.90 14.25
CA ARG A 330 -39.68 -7.42 14.40
C ARG A 330 -40.63 -8.09 13.42
N ALA A 331 -40.17 -8.36 12.19
CA ALA A 331 -40.95 -9.01 11.15
C ALA A 331 -41.14 -10.52 11.37
N SER A 332 -40.16 -11.22 11.97
CA SER A 332 -40.22 -12.69 12.18
C SER A 332 -41.37 -13.12 13.10
N HIS A 333 -41.83 -12.24 13.99
CA HIS A 333 -42.99 -12.44 14.86
C HIS A 333 -44.34 -12.27 14.15
N ILE A 334 -44.35 -11.86 12.88
CA ILE A 334 -45.55 -11.65 12.07
C ILE A 334 -45.64 -12.78 11.03
N PRO A 335 -46.65 -13.68 11.11
CA PRO A 335 -46.88 -14.71 10.11
C PRO A 335 -46.96 -14.14 8.69
N PHE A 336 -46.19 -14.73 7.77
CA PHE A 336 -46.09 -14.24 6.40
C PHE A 336 -47.46 -14.24 5.71
N GLY A 337 -47.81 -13.12 5.07
CA GLY A 337 -49.09 -12.94 4.39
C GLY A 337 -50.29 -12.62 5.30
N GLN A 338 -50.12 -12.50 6.63
CA GLN A 338 -51.22 -12.11 7.52
C GLN A 338 -51.65 -10.64 7.27
N PRO A 339 -52.91 -10.36 6.87
CA PRO A 339 -53.39 -8.99 6.72
C PRO A 339 -53.63 -8.33 8.10
N ILE A 340 -53.50 -7.00 8.16
CA ILE A 340 -53.87 -6.24 9.35
C ILE A 340 -55.39 -6.34 9.55
N LEU A 341 -55.81 -6.98 10.64
CA LEU A 341 -57.21 -7.16 11.00
C LEU A 341 -57.84 -5.84 11.47
N VAL A 342 -58.46 -5.11 10.53
CA VAL A 342 -59.14 -3.83 10.80
C VAL A 342 -60.32 -4.04 11.75
N GLY A 343 -60.43 -3.19 12.79
CA GLY A 343 -61.45 -3.29 13.83
C GLY A 343 -61.16 -4.30 14.95
N HIS A 344 -60.08 -5.08 14.86
CA HIS A 344 -59.69 -6.03 15.90
C HIS A 344 -58.81 -5.37 16.98
N HIS A 345 -58.84 -5.87 18.22
CA HIS A 345 -58.05 -5.30 19.33
C HIS A 345 -56.51 -5.32 19.10
N SER A 346 -56.03 -6.11 18.14
CA SER A 346 -54.62 -6.18 17.73
C SER A 346 -54.23 -5.19 16.64
N GLU A 347 -55.18 -4.56 15.95
CA GLU A 347 -54.97 -3.64 14.82
C GLU A 347 -53.94 -2.55 15.13
N GLY A 348 -54.13 -1.88 16.27
CA GLY A 348 -53.26 -0.80 16.72
C GLY A 348 -51.85 -1.26 17.12
N ARG A 349 -51.63 -2.55 17.36
CA ARG A 349 -50.27 -3.12 17.52
C ARG A 349 -49.67 -3.41 16.15
N ALA A 350 -50.40 -4.12 15.29
CA ALA A 350 -49.96 -4.50 13.95
C ALA A 350 -49.53 -3.30 13.09
N ARG A 351 -50.28 -2.18 13.11
CA ARG A 351 -49.84 -0.95 12.41
C ARG A 351 -48.53 -0.40 12.95
N ARG A 352 -48.38 -0.26 14.26
CA ARG A 352 -47.15 0.27 14.88
C ARG A 352 -45.94 -0.61 14.61
N ASP A 353 -46.10 -1.92 14.57
CA ASP A 353 -44.98 -2.81 14.26
C ASP A 353 -44.63 -2.80 12.76
N ALA A 354 -45.62 -2.66 11.86
CA ALA A 354 -45.37 -2.39 10.43
C ALA A 354 -44.66 -1.04 10.21
N ASP A 355 -45.10 0.03 10.87
CA ASP A 355 -44.45 1.36 10.81
C ASP A 355 -43.00 1.29 11.30
N ARG A 356 -42.73 0.51 12.36
CA ARG A 356 -41.36 0.33 12.88
C ARG A 356 -40.49 -0.48 11.92
N ILE A 357 -40.99 -1.59 11.37
CA ILE A 357 -40.30 -2.38 10.32
C ILE A 357 -39.91 -1.45 9.16
N TRP A 358 -40.87 -0.67 8.66
CA TRP A 358 -40.63 0.25 7.55
C TRP A 358 -39.60 1.34 7.88
N ASN A 359 -39.69 1.95 9.06
CA ASN A 359 -38.75 3.00 9.47
C ASN A 359 -37.34 2.46 9.76
N ASP A 360 -37.21 1.26 10.34
CA ASP A 360 -35.91 0.65 10.61
C ASP A 360 -35.24 0.18 9.30
N MET A 361 -36.02 -0.41 8.36
CA MET A 361 -35.55 -0.68 6.99
C MET A 361 -35.17 0.59 6.22
N GLY A 362 -35.90 1.69 6.40
CA GLY A 362 -35.55 2.98 5.82
C GLY A 362 -34.20 3.52 6.33
N LYS A 363 -33.86 3.27 7.60
CA LYS A 363 -32.56 3.65 8.18
C LYS A 363 -31.43 2.73 7.72
N SER A 364 -31.67 1.42 7.56
CA SER A 364 -30.62 0.52 7.06
C SER A 364 -30.18 0.91 5.65
N VAL A 365 -31.13 1.13 4.74
CA VAL A 365 -30.84 1.59 3.36
C VAL A 365 -30.07 2.92 3.35
N GLN A 366 -30.42 3.88 4.20
CA GLN A 366 -29.68 5.15 4.31
C GLN A 366 -28.25 4.95 4.87
N ALA A 367 -28.07 4.04 5.81
CA ALA A 367 -26.76 3.71 6.38
C ALA A 367 -25.88 2.97 5.36
N GLN A 368 -26.45 2.06 4.56
CA GLN A 368 -25.80 1.37 3.46
C GLN A 368 -25.33 2.37 2.37
N GLN A 369 -26.22 3.23 1.86
CA GLN A 369 -25.85 4.24 0.86
C GLN A 369 -24.72 5.16 1.34
N LYS A 370 -24.71 5.49 2.63
CA LYS A 370 -23.64 6.26 3.28
C LYS A 370 -22.33 5.47 3.33
N ALA A 371 -22.37 4.14 3.55
CA ALA A 371 -21.19 3.29 3.51
C ALA A 371 -20.60 3.18 2.10
N GLU A 372 -21.43 2.86 1.11
CA GLU A 372 -21.07 2.81 -0.33
C GLU A 372 -20.42 4.12 -0.79
N TYR A 373 -21.02 5.27 -0.42
CA TYR A 373 -20.45 6.58 -0.70
C TYR A 373 -19.06 6.76 -0.05
N LEU A 374 -18.87 6.31 1.19
CA LEU A 374 -17.58 6.42 1.89
C LEU A 374 -16.52 5.46 1.32
N GLU A 375 -16.93 4.29 0.81
CA GLU A 375 -16.07 3.32 0.13
C GLU A 375 -15.51 3.92 -1.18
N GLY A 376 -16.39 4.30 -2.11
CA GLY A 376 -15.98 4.93 -3.37
C GLY A 376 -15.23 6.25 -3.15
N ARG A 377 -15.53 6.99 -2.08
CA ARG A 377 -14.76 8.19 -1.70
C ARG A 377 -13.31 7.87 -1.35
N ALA A 378 -13.00 6.71 -0.79
CA ALA A 378 -11.63 6.34 -0.46
C ALA A 378 -10.91 5.56 -1.55
N GLU A 379 -11.62 4.80 -2.39
CA GLU A 379 -11.08 4.33 -3.67
C GLU A 379 -10.60 5.51 -4.53
N SER A 380 -11.34 6.63 -4.52
CA SER A 380 -10.92 7.88 -5.19
C SER A 380 -9.73 8.61 -4.52
N VAL A 381 -9.23 8.16 -3.36
CA VAL A 381 -8.08 8.80 -2.69
C VAL A 381 -6.78 8.28 -3.31
N GLY A 382 -6.10 9.15 -4.04
CA GLY A 382 -4.84 8.86 -4.73
C GLY A 382 -4.98 8.73 -6.24
N THR A 383 -6.20 8.54 -6.77
CA THR A 383 -6.48 8.52 -8.23
C THR A 383 -6.45 9.91 -8.88
N SER A 384 -6.40 10.96 -8.07
CA SER A 384 -6.17 12.33 -8.55
C SER A 384 -4.78 12.46 -9.18
N GLY A 385 -4.66 13.27 -10.23
CA GLY A 385 -3.39 13.44 -10.94
C GLY A 385 -2.22 13.87 -10.04
N ILE A 386 -1.00 13.48 -10.46
CA ILE A 386 0.29 13.63 -9.76
C ILE A 386 0.31 14.87 -8.87
N ALA A 387 0.56 14.68 -7.57
CA ALA A 387 0.61 15.76 -6.58
C ALA A 387 1.85 16.66 -6.78
N SER A 388 1.93 17.78 -6.07
CA SER A 388 3.12 18.65 -6.05
C SER A 388 3.90 18.56 -4.74
N ASP A 389 3.24 17.98 -3.74
CA ASP A 389 3.68 17.66 -2.39
C ASP A 389 4.12 16.19 -2.26
N ASP A 390 4.35 15.53 -3.39
CA ASP A 390 4.91 14.18 -3.54
C ASP A 390 6.39 14.31 -3.90
N ILE A 391 7.26 13.54 -3.24
CA ILE A 391 8.72 13.60 -3.37
C ILE A 391 9.16 13.23 -4.80
N ASP A 392 8.43 12.31 -5.44
CA ASP A 392 8.72 11.80 -6.79
C ASP A 392 7.85 12.49 -7.86
N ALA A 393 7.16 13.58 -7.51
CA ALA A 393 6.28 14.29 -8.44
C ALA A 393 6.98 14.69 -9.75
N ILE A 394 8.26 15.06 -9.67
CA ILE A 394 9.07 15.45 -10.85
C ILE A 394 9.36 14.24 -11.73
N GLU A 395 9.67 13.08 -11.14
CA GLU A 395 9.93 11.84 -11.86
C GLU A 395 8.66 11.32 -12.55
N LYS A 396 7.56 11.21 -11.80
CA LYS A 396 6.23 10.83 -12.32
C LYS A 396 5.77 11.77 -13.45
N LEU A 397 6.14 13.06 -13.41
CA LEU A 397 5.88 14.02 -14.49
C LEU A 397 6.82 13.84 -15.69
N ASN A 398 8.09 13.46 -15.50
CA ASN A 398 9.02 13.16 -16.57
C ASN A 398 8.59 11.90 -17.35
N SER A 399 8.23 10.80 -16.67
CA SER A 399 7.71 9.59 -17.32
C SER A 399 6.42 9.87 -18.09
N LYS A 400 5.53 10.70 -17.53
CA LYS A 400 4.34 11.18 -18.24
C LYS A 400 4.70 12.02 -19.47
N LEU A 401 5.67 12.92 -19.35
CA LEU A 401 6.12 13.75 -20.46
C LEU A 401 6.68 12.90 -21.60
N GLU A 402 7.52 11.92 -21.28
CA GLU A 402 8.07 10.97 -22.25
C GLU A 402 6.97 10.23 -23.00
N GLY A 403 5.99 9.64 -22.29
CA GLY A 403 4.85 8.96 -22.93
C GLY A 403 4.03 9.88 -23.84
N LEU A 404 3.83 11.16 -23.47
CA LEU A 404 3.16 12.16 -24.32
C LEU A 404 3.99 12.49 -25.57
N GLU A 405 5.32 12.59 -25.46
CA GLU A 405 6.23 12.87 -26.57
C GLU A 405 6.36 11.67 -27.52
N GLN A 406 6.47 10.44 -27.00
CA GLN A 406 6.39 9.21 -27.77
C GLN A 406 5.06 9.13 -28.54
N SER A 407 3.92 9.36 -27.86
CA SER A 407 2.60 9.42 -28.50
C SER A 407 2.51 10.51 -29.59
N GLN A 408 3.14 11.67 -29.39
CA GLN A 408 3.19 12.71 -30.42
C GLN A 408 4.04 12.29 -31.64
N ALA A 409 5.10 11.52 -31.42
CA ALA A 409 5.95 10.99 -32.48
C ALA A 409 5.23 9.89 -33.29
N THR A 410 4.58 8.92 -32.61
CA THR A 410 3.82 7.85 -33.29
C THR A 410 2.66 8.42 -34.10
N MET A 411 1.85 9.33 -33.53
CA MET A 411 0.76 9.99 -34.28
C MET A 411 1.26 10.72 -35.55
N LYS A 412 2.42 11.38 -35.48
CA LYS A 412 3.02 12.06 -36.64
C LYS A 412 3.54 11.08 -37.70
N ALA A 413 4.21 10.00 -37.28
CA ALA A 413 4.75 8.97 -38.16
C ALA A 413 3.62 8.22 -38.87
N ILE A 414 2.61 7.79 -38.13
CA ILE A 414 1.41 7.12 -38.64
C ILE A 414 0.67 8.03 -39.63
N ASN A 415 0.42 9.29 -39.28
CA ASN A 415 -0.20 10.23 -40.22
C ASN A 415 0.65 10.51 -41.47
N LYS A 416 1.98 10.34 -41.43
CA LYS A 416 2.83 10.40 -42.63
C LYS A 416 2.58 9.19 -43.55
N VAL A 417 2.47 7.99 -42.97
CA VAL A 417 2.22 6.72 -43.68
C VAL A 417 0.79 6.65 -44.24
N VAL A 418 -0.22 7.02 -43.45
CA VAL A 418 -1.63 7.10 -43.87
C VAL A 418 -1.82 7.99 -45.10
N ARG A 419 -1.11 9.12 -45.18
CA ARG A 419 -1.16 10.06 -46.32
C ARG A 419 -0.31 9.63 -47.53
N SER A 420 0.45 8.53 -47.43
CA SER A 420 1.29 8.08 -48.54
C SER A 420 0.43 7.41 -49.63
N LYS A 421 0.67 7.80 -50.89
CA LYS A 421 -0.05 7.27 -52.07
C LYS A 421 0.58 6.02 -52.68
N HIS A 422 1.72 5.59 -52.13
CA HIS A 422 2.57 4.53 -52.72
C HIS A 422 2.65 3.27 -51.86
N MET A 423 1.94 3.22 -50.72
CA MET A 423 1.74 2.02 -49.91
C MET A 423 0.31 1.53 -50.04
N SER A 424 0.13 0.21 -50.14
CA SER A 424 -1.17 -0.42 -49.99
C SER A 424 -1.63 -0.38 -48.53
N ASP A 425 -2.91 -0.61 -48.25
CA ASP A 425 -3.42 -0.59 -46.89
C ASP A 425 -2.89 -1.77 -46.04
N THR A 426 -2.54 -2.90 -46.66
CA THR A 426 -1.83 -4.00 -46.00
C THR A 426 -0.44 -3.57 -45.53
N ASP A 427 0.34 -2.89 -46.39
CA ASP A 427 1.69 -2.42 -46.02
C ASP A 427 1.63 -1.36 -44.91
N LYS A 428 0.56 -0.54 -44.88
CA LYS A 428 0.32 0.45 -43.81
C LYS A 428 0.03 -0.24 -42.48
N ILE A 429 -0.79 -1.29 -42.48
CA ILE A 429 -1.09 -2.09 -41.28
C ILE A 429 0.18 -2.77 -40.76
N GLU A 430 0.95 -3.42 -41.64
CA GLU A 430 2.21 -4.07 -41.29
C GLU A 430 3.22 -3.06 -40.71
N TYR A 431 3.38 -1.88 -41.32
CA TYR A 431 4.23 -0.82 -40.78
C TYR A 431 3.82 -0.39 -39.37
N MET A 432 2.50 -0.21 -39.13
CA MET A 432 1.97 0.21 -37.83
C MET A 432 2.19 -0.86 -36.74
N ALA A 433 1.99 -2.13 -37.09
CA ALA A 433 2.25 -3.25 -36.19
C ALA A 433 3.75 -3.37 -35.86
N ASN A 434 4.60 -3.47 -36.88
CA ASN A 434 6.04 -3.73 -36.71
C ASN A 434 6.79 -2.53 -36.09
N THR A 435 6.46 -1.29 -36.47
CA THR A 435 7.22 -0.09 -36.05
C THR A 435 6.68 0.56 -34.78
N HIS A 436 5.37 0.47 -34.54
CA HIS A 436 4.70 1.19 -33.45
C HIS A 436 3.95 0.28 -32.48
N LYS A 437 4.07 -1.05 -32.63
CA LYS A 437 3.45 -2.05 -31.75
C LYS A 437 1.95 -1.89 -31.59
N LEU A 438 1.27 -1.37 -32.61
CA LEU A 438 -0.19 -1.31 -32.64
C LEU A 438 -0.77 -2.68 -32.98
N THR A 439 -1.93 -3.00 -32.43
CA THR A 439 -2.64 -4.23 -32.83
C THR A 439 -3.19 -4.06 -34.24
N GLU A 440 -3.38 -5.18 -34.96
CA GLU A 440 -3.95 -5.15 -36.31
C GLU A 440 -5.34 -4.49 -36.34
N VAL A 441 -6.11 -4.64 -35.26
CA VAL A 441 -7.41 -3.97 -35.06
C VAL A 441 -7.24 -2.46 -35.00
N GLN A 442 -6.34 -1.95 -34.15
CA GLN A 442 -6.06 -0.51 -34.02
C GLN A 442 -5.55 0.08 -35.34
N ALA A 443 -4.69 -0.64 -36.07
CA ALA A 443 -4.19 -0.19 -37.37
C ALA A 443 -5.31 -0.08 -38.42
N LYS A 444 -6.26 -1.03 -38.43
CA LYS A 444 -7.46 -0.97 -39.28
C LYS A 444 -8.39 0.17 -38.89
N GLU A 445 -8.63 0.40 -37.60
CA GLU A 445 -9.42 1.53 -37.10
C GLU A 445 -8.81 2.90 -37.50
N ILE A 446 -7.49 3.04 -37.45
CA ILE A 446 -6.77 4.25 -37.86
C ILE A 446 -6.89 4.51 -39.37
N LEU A 447 -7.01 3.46 -40.19
CA LEU A 447 -7.23 3.57 -41.64
C LEU A 447 -8.71 3.73 -42.02
N ALA A 448 -9.63 3.40 -41.13
CA ALA A 448 -11.04 3.70 -41.32
C ALA A 448 -11.30 5.22 -41.18
N PRO A 449 -12.20 5.80 -42.00
CA PRO A 449 -12.65 7.17 -41.78
C PRO A 449 -13.50 7.27 -40.51
N ASP A 450 -13.26 8.29 -39.70
CA ASP A 450 -14.11 8.61 -38.56
C ASP A 450 -15.49 9.15 -38.99
N PHE A 451 -16.35 9.45 -38.01
CA PHE A 451 -17.69 10.01 -38.25
C PHE A 451 -17.70 11.29 -39.12
N ALA A 452 -16.58 12.02 -39.21
CA ALA A 452 -16.43 13.22 -40.02
C ALA A 452 -15.58 12.99 -41.30
N GLY A 453 -15.34 11.73 -41.69
CA GLY A 453 -14.58 11.37 -42.88
C GLY A 453 -13.06 11.51 -42.75
N ARG A 454 -12.53 11.68 -41.53
CA ARG A 454 -11.09 11.89 -41.30
C ARG A 454 -10.40 10.53 -41.12
N VAL A 455 -9.29 10.32 -41.83
CA VAL A 455 -8.48 9.10 -41.77
C VAL A 455 -7.15 9.41 -41.06
N GLY A 456 -6.68 8.48 -40.22
CA GLY A 456 -5.54 8.69 -39.33
C GLY A 456 -5.90 9.49 -38.07
N PHE A 457 -4.88 9.86 -37.28
CA PHE A 457 -5.08 10.67 -36.09
C PHE A 457 -5.53 12.09 -36.46
N ALA A 458 -6.66 12.51 -35.91
CA ALA A 458 -7.26 13.80 -36.21
C ALA A 458 -6.41 14.97 -35.68
N HIS A 459 -6.42 16.09 -36.40
CA HIS A 459 -5.58 17.25 -36.09
C HIS A 459 -5.74 17.77 -34.64
N TYR A 460 -6.95 17.72 -34.08
CA TYR A 460 -7.20 18.14 -32.70
C TYR A 460 -6.49 17.25 -31.67
N GLN A 461 -6.28 15.95 -31.94
CA GLN A 461 -5.57 15.04 -31.02
C GLN A 461 -4.10 15.46 -30.88
N LEU A 462 -3.41 15.72 -32.01
CA LEU A 462 -2.02 16.21 -32.01
C LEU A 462 -1.89 17.60 -31.37
N THR A 463 -2.88 18.48 -31.57
CA THR A 463 -2.89 19.84 -31.00
C THR A 463 -3.12 19.80 -29.48
N ASN A 464 -4.06 18.99 -29.00
CA ASN A 464 -4.34 18.82 -27.57
C ASN A 464 -3.17 18.15 -26.84
N ASN A 465 -2.57 17.11 -27.44
CA ASN A 465 -1.36 16.50 -26.89
C ASN A 465 -0.19 17.50 -26.88
N GLY A 466 0.03 18.25 -27.95
CA GLY A 466 1.05 19.31 -28.00
C GLY A 466 0.84 20.48 -27.02
N ALA A 467 -0.40 20.77 -26.63
CA ALA A 467 -0.69 21.68 -25.52
C ALA A 467 -0.35 21.03 -24.16
N THR A 468 -0.69 19.76 -23.98
CA THR A 468 -0.45 18.98 -22.75
C THR A 468 1.05 18.79 -22.48
N ILE A 469 1.85 18.53 -23.52
CA ILE A 469 3.33 18.47 -23.45
C ILE A 469 3.89 19.79 -22.92
N ARG A 470 3.49 20.93 -23.51
CA ARG A 470 3.97 22.26 -23.09
C ARG A 470 3.60 22.58 -21.64
N ALA A 471 2.34 22.32 -21.25
CA ALA A 471 1.89 22.51 -19.87
C ALA A 471 2.62 21.59 -18.88
N THR A 472 2.95 20.36 -19.28
CA THR A 472 3.70 19.40 -18.46
C THR A 472 5.15 19.85 -18.28
N LYS A 473 5.83 20.32 -19.33
CA LYS A 473 7.19 20.91 -19.24
C LYS A 473 7.22 22.12 -18.31
N GLN A 474 6.33 23.08 -18.52
CA GLN A 474 6.21 24.26 -17.65
C GLN A 474 6.01 23.85 -16.18
N ARG A 475 5.14 22.86 -15.92
CA ARG A 475 4.88 22.34 -14.58
C ARG A 475 6.12 21.69 -13.94
N ILE A 476 6.92 20.95 -14.71
CA ILE A 476 8.17 20.36 -14.23
C ILE A 476 9.15 21.46 -13.83
N ASP A 477 9.32 22.50 -14.64
CA ASP A 477 10.23 23.61 -14.36
C ASP A 477 9.78 24.44 -13.15
N GLU A 478 8.46 24.67 -13.00
CA GLU A 478 7.87 25.32 -11.82
C GLU A 478 8.11 24.50 -10.54
N LEU A 479 7.98 23.17 -10.59
CA LEU A 479 8.22 22.30 -9.43
C LEU A 479 9.70 22.19 -9.07
N LYS A 480 10.61 22.07 -10.07
CA LYS A 480 12.07 22.09 -9.83
C LYS A 480 12.49 23.34 -9.08
N ARG A 481 12.16 24.52 -9.62
CA ARG A 481 12.44 25.82 -8.99
C ARG A 481 11.85 25.93 -7.59
N LEU A 482 10.65 25.39 -7.37
CA LEU A 482 9.99 25.42 -6.06
C LEU A 482 10.66 24.45 -5.06
N HIS A 483 11.13 23.29 -5.51
CA HIS A 483 11.82 22.28 -4.69
C HIS A 483 13.23 22.72 -4.30
N GLU A 484 13.93 23.42 -5.20
CA GLU A 484 15.30 23.96 -5.03
C GLU A 484 15.37 25.21 -4.14
N GLN A 485 14.29 25.99 -4.05
CA GLN A 485 14.20 27.14 -3.16
C GLN A 485 14.35 26.75 -1.68
N ALA A 486 14.87 27.67 -0.87
CA ALA A 486 14.84 27.55 0.58
C ALA A 486 13.39 27.48 1.11
N PRO A 487 13.12 26.70 2.18
CA PRO A 487 11.84 26.70 2.86
C PRO A 487 11.59 28.05 3.54
N LEU A 488 10.34 28.50 3.56
CA LEU A 488 9.93 29.68 4.32
C LEU A 488 9.97 29.36 5.82
N SER A 489 10.77 30.14 6.55
CA SER A 489 10.83 30.15 8.01
C SER A 489 10.98 31.59 8.46
N ASP A 490 10.06 32.06 9.30
CA ASP A 490 10.08 33.44 9.82
C ASP A 490 9.25 33.56 11.10
N SER A 491 9.41 34.64 11.87
CA SER A 491 8.61 34.92 13.06
C SER A 491 8.51 36.42 13.34
N GLY A 492 7.38 36.83 13.91
CA GLY A 492 7.12 38.23 14.21
C GLY A 492 5.92 38.43 15.12
N SER A 493 5.39 39.65 15.15
CA SER A 493 4.15 39.97 15.88
C SER A 493 3.28 40.88 15.02
N VAL A 494 1.97 40.65 15.04
CA VAL A 494 0.98 41.48 14.34
C VAL A 494 -0.23 41.71 15.25
N ASP A 495 -0.69 42.95 15.37
CA ASP A 495 -1.75 43.35 16.32
C ASP A 495 -1.50 42.89 17.77
N GLY A 496 -0.23 42.85 18.19
CA GLY A 496 0.18 42.36 19.52
C GLY A 496 0.22 40.83 19.67
N GLN A 497 -0.08 40.07 18.61
CA GLN A 497 -0.07 38.63 18.59
C GLN A 497 1.17 38.08 17.86
N SER A 498 2.04 37.39 18.61
CA SER A 498 3.19 36.67 18.07
C SER A 498 2.75 35.57 17.09
N TRP A 499 3.56 35.38 16.02
CA TRP A 499 3.36 34.37 14.99
C TRP A 499 4.67 33.70 14.56
N THR A 500 4.55 32.47 14.07
CA THR A 500 5.66 31.69 13.50
C THR A 500 5.20 31.10 12.17
N LEU A 501 6.02 31.31 11.14
CA LEU A 501 5.88 30.77 9.80
C LEU A 501 6.83 29.59 9.61
N PHE A 502 6.32 28.47 9.13
CA PHE A 502 7.12 27.30 8.75
C PHE A 502 6.44 26.50 7.63
N GLU A 503 7.20 25.62 6.99
CA GLU A 503 6.71 24.70 5.97
C GLU A 503 6.76 23.25 6.46
N GLU A 504 5.66 22.51 6.31
CA GLU A 504 5.55 21.12 6.80
C GLU A 504 4.43 20.36 6.03
N GLU A 505 4.67 19.09 5.70
CA GLU A 505 3.78 18.22 4.87
C GLU A 505 3.37 18.85 3.50
N GLY A 506 4.27 19.58 2.84
CA GLY A 506 3.97 20.29 1.59
C GLY A 506 2.99 21.46 1.77
N ARG A 507 2.91 22.03 2.97
CA ARG A 507 2.02 23.17 3.31
C ARG A 507 2.77 24.26 4.04
N ILE A 508 2.38 25.49 3.76
CA ILE A 508 2.80 26.69 4.49
C ILE A 508 1.87 26.82 5.70
N LYS A 509 2.44 26.99 6.91
CA LYS A 509 1.71 27.08 8.18
C LYS A 509 2.09 28.38 8.89
N PHE A 510 1.09 29.19 9.24
CA PHE A 510 1.21 30.27 10.23
C PHE A 510 0.59 29.81 11.55
N LYS A 511 1.42 29.64 12.58
CA LYS A 511 0.99 29.42 13.97
C LYS A 511 1.00 30.75 14.70
N PHE A 512 0.00 30.97 15.56
CA PHE A 512 -0.12 32.15 16.44
C PHE A 512 -0.30 31.64 17.86
N ASP A 513 0.25 32.34 18.86
CA ASP A 513 0.15 31.89 20.28
C ASP A 513 -1.27 32.07 20.87
N GLY A 514 -2.11 32.88 20.21
CA GLY A 514 -3.50 33.15 20.54
C GLY A 514 -4.34 33.39 19.29
N ILE A 515 -5.58 33.87 19.47
CA ILE A 515 -6.50 34.12 18.34
C ILE A 515 -6.12 35.47 17.71
N PRO A 516 -5.60 35.52 16.47
CA PRO A 516 -5.27 36.79 15.83
C PRO A 516 -6.52 37.61 15.51
N SER A 517 -6.33 38.92 15.34
CA SER A 517 -7.40 39.89 15.08
C SER A 517 -8.27 39.50 13.88
N GLU A 518 -9.51 40.02 13.82
CA GLU A 518 -10.37 39.76 12.66
C GLU A 518 -9.77 40.27 11.35
N ALA A 519 -9.05 41.40 11.37
CA ALA A 519 -8.33 41.93 10.21
C ALA A 519 -7.28 40.92 9.70
N VAL A 520 -6.39 40.43 10.58
CA VAL A 520 -5.36 39.44 10.23
C VAL A 520 -5.99 38.14 9.71
N ARG A 521 -7.06 37.65 10.35
CA ARG A 521 -7.79 36.44 9.91
C ARG A 521 -8.43 36.64 8.53
N ASN A 522 -8.97 37.80 8.22
CA ASN A 522 -9.58 38.09 6.92
C ASN A 522 -8.51 38.26 5.82
N THR A 523 -7.36 38.85 6.13
CA THR A 523 -6.18 38.92 5.26
C THR A 523 -5.59 37.54 4.94
N LEU A 524 -5.56 36.62 5.92
CA LEU A 524 -5.16 35.23 5.70
C LEU A 524 -6.15 34.48 4.79
N LYS A 525 -7.46 34.63 5.02
CA LYS A 525 -8.51 34.02 4.19
C LYS A 525 -8.48 34.52 2.74
N SER A 526 -8.31 35.84 2.52
CA SER A 526 -8.24 36.41 1.16
C SER A 526 -6.99 35.93 0.40
N ASN A 527 -5.91 35.64 1.12
CA ASN A 527 -4.72 34.97 0.61
C ASN A 527 -4.82 33.42 0.61
N GLY A 528 -6.03 32.86 0.74
CA GLY A 528 -6.29 31.43 0.54
C GLY A 528 -5.82 30.50 1.66
N PHE A 529 -5.41 31.02 2.82
CA PHE A 529 -5.14 30.21 4.01
C PHE A 529 -6.44 29.76 4.67
N LYS A 530 -6.43 28.53 5.22
CA LYS A 530 -7.57 27.96 5.95
C LYS A 530 -7.12 27.52 7.35
N TRP A 531 -7.94 27.80 8.36
CA TRP A 531 -7.67 27.32 9.72
C TRP A 531 -7.76 25.80 9.80
N SER A 532 -6.68 25.15 10.24
CA SER A 532 -6.62 23.71 10.53
C SER A 532 -6.78 23.50 12.04
N ARG A 533 -7.85 22.81 12.44
CA ARG A 533 -8.03 22.42 13.85
C ARG A 533 -6.98 21.40 14.31
N TYR A 534 -6.54 20.53 13.41
CA TYR A 534 -5.54 19.49 13.71
C TYR A 534 -4.13 20.08 13.89
N SER A 535 -3.76 21.05 13.04
CA SER A 535 -2.43 21.69 13.09
C SER A 535 -2.39 22.93 13.99
N MET A 536 -3.53 23.34 14.57
CA MET A 536 -3.74 24.60 15.30
C MET A 536 -3.09 25.82 14.63
N ALA A 537 -3.21 25.89 13.30
CA ALA A 537 -2.51 26.85 12.45
C ALA A 537 -3.35 27.24 11.23
N TRP A 538 -3.00 28.38 10.62
CA TRP A 538 -3.49 28.76 9.30
C TRP A 538 -2.65 28.10 8.22
N VAL A 539 -3.27 27.30 7.37
CA VAL A 539 -2.57 26.38 6.45
C VAL A 539 -2.94 26.66 5.00
N ARG A 540 -1.95 26.65 4.10
CA ARG A 540 -2.13 26.70 2.64
C ARG A 540 -1.22 25.70 1.96
N LYS A 541 -1.70 25.03 0.90
CA LYS A 541 -0.86 24.12 0.09
C LYS A 541 0.25 24.91 -0.61
N ILE A 542 1.48 24.39 -0.58
CA ILE A 542 2.63 24.98 -1.26
C ILE A 542 2.43 24.96 -2.79
N THR A 543 2.61 26.13 -3.38
CA THR A 543 2.62 26.45 -4.81
C THR A 543 3.41 27.74 -4.99
N ALA A 544 3.90 28.05 -6.20
CA ALA A 544 4.65 29.29 -6.45
C ALA A 544 3.84 30.57 -6.10
N ASN A 545 2.51 30.55 -6.30
CA ASN A 545 1.63 31.62 -5.84
C ASN A 545 1.49 31.65 -4.31
N ALA A 546 1.48 30.50 -3.63
CA ALA A 546 1.41 30.47 -2.16
C ALA A 546 2.68 31.04 -1.53
N THR A 547 3.87 30.69 -2.01
CA THR A 547 5.13 31.24 -1.50
C THR A 547 5.23 32.74 -1.74
N ALA A 548 4.92 33.22 -2.95
CA ALA A 548 4.90 34.64 -3.28
C ALA A 548 3.80 35.46 -2.56
N ALA A 549 2.66 34.84 -2.19
CA ALA A 549 1.66 35.48 -1.34
C ALA A 549 2.12 35.55 0.13
N THR A 550 2.75 34.48 0.63
CA THR A 550 3.28 34.42 2.00
C THR A 550 4.36 35.46 2.23
N GLN A 551 5.32 35.60 1.31
CA GLN A 551 6.36 36.63 1.43
C GLN A 551 5.77 38.04 1.46
N ARG A 552 4.72 38.32 0.67
CA ARG A 552 4.03 39.62 0.72
C ARG A 552 3.31 39.86 2.04
N LEU A 553 2.70 38.83 2.63
CA LEU A 553 2.07 38.93 3.96
C LEU A 553 3.10 39.23 5.04
N VAL A 554 4.20 38.48 5.08
CA VAL A 554 5.33 38.69 5.99
C VAL A 554 5.86 40.11 5.88
N ASN A 555 6.16 40.57 4.66
CA ASN A 555 6.62 41.94 4.37
C ASN A 555 5.57 43.04 4.65
N THR A 556 4.34 42.69 5.05
CA THR A 556 3.30 43.64 5.49
C THR A 556 3.14 43.62 7.02
N TRP A 557 3.73 42.65 7.72
CA TRP A 557 3.64 42.45 9.17
C TRP A 557 4.96 42.69 9.90
N GLY A 558 6.10 42.56 9.22
CA GLY A 558 7.39 43.09 9.63
C GLY A 558 7.59 44.53 9.14
#